data_AF-A0A7S2HH10-F1
#
_entry.id   AF-A0A7S2HH10-F1
#
_cell.length_a   1.000
_cell.length_b   1.000
_cell.length_c   1.000
_cell.angle_alpha   90.00
_cell.angle_beta   90.00
_cell.angle_gamma   90.00
#
_symmetry.space_group_name_H-M   'P 1'
#
loop_
_entity.id
_entity.type
_entity.pdbx_description
1 polymer ?
#
loop_
_entity_poly.entity_id
_entity_poly.type
_entity_poly.pdbx_seq_one_letter_code
_entity_poly.pdbx_strand_id
1 'polypeptide(L)'
;ATRVVAEVMLEALPQCLLQSYILMTVMHHVLSGSESASERALLSANVDGSSFADILPRSITISVITMLKTWIELVYTSREAGISITTKIVHLWHVGHGLPLDALKKGTIVEWSCRYRLADGEVMPLLDALSKNSSLTRLNLAEAGLDWAGPEGSRERSGTPIIDAMVANPNTLSNLRHFIFSPNGFEVPVAQLRKGGDEAIEALHASRFLQVGGPRRLEILVMSDLMRKNRGASPLSADALEGSAKAVVALIEEAKAGRLSAGKWAKRLAEMMVSGETRRAHFKTLLNTSVLHNVGFTAKTLLSAEFTADELKQGGYLAKELRALGFALASLKALGYTPTQLRAAGLTAVELHGLFGCSAVELRDLGCGAAELRQAGYLVAVLREAGYTVAELHAAGCKAAELRAAGFGANDLRNAEVFSNAELRNAGYLLNVAAPMHQRQIARLEEEKRAQEESLAAAQLSGHAA
;
A
#
# COMPACT_ATOMS: atom_id res chain seq x y z
N ALA A 1 -29.77 -10.67 -21.11
CA ALA A 1 -29.80 -9.27 -21.55
C ALA A 1 -29.68 -9.16 -23.07
N THR A 2 -28.58 -9.64 -23.66
CA THR A 2 -28.40 -9.82 -25.13
C THR A 2 -29.53 -10.62 -25.77
N ARG A 3 -29.95 -11.71 -25.11
CA ARG A 3 -31.11 -12.52 -25.54
C ARG A 3 -32.38 -11.67 -25.68
N VAL A 4 -32.66 -10.80 -24.71
CA VAL A 4 -33.86 -9.95 -24.72
C VAL A 4 -33.79 -8.88 -25.80
N VAL A 5 -32.63 -8.22 -25.98
CA VAL A 5 -32.46 -7.22 -27.03
C VAL A 5 -32.47 -7.88 -28.42
N ALA A 6 -31.86 -9.06 -28.57
CA ALA A 6 -31.83 -9.82 -29.83
C ALA A 6 -33.19 -10.43 -30.18
N GLU A 7 -33.88 -11.09 -29.23
CA GLU A 7 -35.23 -11.64 -29.42
C GLU A 7 -36.21 -10.53 -29.81
N VAL A 8 -36.10 -9.34 -29.24
CA VAL A 8 -36.98 -8.22 -29.60
C VAL A 8 -36.57 -7.58 -30.93
N MET A 9 -35.30 -7.22 -31.13
CA MET A 9 -34.87 -6.42 -32.29
C MET A 9 -34.55 -7.24 -33.55
N LEU A 10 -34.04 -8.46 -33.40
CA LEU A 10 -33.60 -9.31 -34.52
C LEU A 10 -34.63 -10.36 -34.92
N GLU A 11 -35.53 -10.76 -34.01
CA GLU A 11 -36.52 -11.80 -34.26
C GLU A 11 -37.95 -11.24 -34.26
N ALA A 12 -38.45 -10.77 -33.12
CA ALA A 12 -39.85 -10.38 -32.95
C ALA A 12 -40.22 -9.15 -33.79
N LEU A 13 -39.36 -8.12 -33.86
CA LEU A 13 -39.64 -6.91 -34.63
C LEU A 13 -39.67 -7.18 -36.15
N PRO A 14 -38.65 -7.81 -36.77
CA PRO A 14 -38.72 -8.16 -38.20
C PRO A 14 -39.90 -9.09 -38.52
N GLN A 15 -40.17 -10.07 -37.66
CA GLN A 15 -41.33 -10.97 -37.82
C GLN A 15 -42.65 -10.21 -37.75
N CYS A 16 -42.81 -9.31 -36.78
CA CYS A 16 -44.01 -8.51 -36.61
C CYS A 16 -44.23 -7.55 -37.79
N LEU A 17 -43.16 -6.93 -38.31
CA LEU A 17 -43.21 -6.10 -39.51
C LEU A 17 -43.61 -6.91 -40.74
N LEU A 18 -43.04 -8.10 -40.92
CA LEU A 18 -43.37 -8.99 -42.02
C LEU A 18 -44.84 -9.45 -41.95
N GLN A 19 -45.30 -9.87 -40.77
CA GLN A 19 -46.70 -10.24 -40.54
C GLN A 19 -47.65 -9.08 -40.82
N SER A 20 -47.30 -7.87 -40.39
CA SER A 20 -48.10 -6.66 -40.63
C SER A 20 -48.15 -6.30 -42.11
N TYR A 21 -47.02 -6.40 -42.82
CA TYR A 21 -46.94 -6.19 -44.27
C TYR A 21 -47.80 -7.19 -45.04
N ILE A 22 -47.71 -8.48 -44.69
CA ILE A 22 -48.53 -9.54 -45.28
C ILE A 22 -50.01 -9.24 -45.04
N LEU A 23 -50.40 -8.94 -43.80
CA LEU A 23 -51.79 -8.62 -43.47
C LEU A 23 -52.32 -7.46 -44.31
N MET A 24 -51.59 -6.35 -44.37
CA MET A 24 -52.01 -5.15 -45.12
C MET A 24 -52.08 -5.41 -46.62
N THR A 25 -51.11 -6.11 -47.19
CA THR A 25 -51.05 -6.41 -48.63
C THR A 25 -52.19 -7.34 -49.03
N VAL A 26 -52.37 -8.44 -48.30
CA VAL A 26 -53.42 -9.41 -48.57
C VAL A 26 -54.81 -8.77 -48.41
N MET A 27 -55.02 -7.99 -47.33
CA MET A 27 -56.29 -7.28 -47.13
C MET A 27 -56.55 -6.26 -48.23
N HIS A 28 -55.53 -5.54 -48.69
CA HIS A 28 -55.68 -4.60 -49.79
C HIS A 28 -56.11 -5.31 -51.08
N HIS A 29 -55.44 -6.41 -51.45
CA HIS A 29 -55.80 -7.19 -52.64
C HIS A 29 -57.24 -7.70 -52.56
N VAL A 30 -57.65 -8.26 -51.43
CA VAL A 30 -59.02 -8.76 -51.20
C VAL A 30 -60.04 -7.64 -51.32
N LEU A 31 -59.78 -6.48 -50.70
CA LEU A 31 -60.69 -5.33 -50.77
C LEU A 31 -60.79 -4.74 -52.19
N SER A 32 -59.71 -4.85 -52.97
CA SER A 32 -59.69 -4.42 -54.37
C SER A 32 -60.17 -5.49 -55.37
N GLY A 33 -60.45 -6.72 -54.90
CA GLY A 33 -60.84 -7.86 -55.73
C GLY A 33 -59.72 -8.41 -56.63
N SER A 34 -58.46 -8.12 -56.31
CA SER A 34 -57.27 -8.51 -57.08
C SER A 34 -56.48 -9.67 -56.44
N GLU A 35 -57.07 -10.39 -55.49
CA GLU A 35 -56.36 -11.40 -54.73
C GLU A 35 -56.01 -12.65 -55.57
N SER A 36 -54.82 -13.18 -55.32
CA SER A 36 -54.35 -14.44 -55.90
C SER A 36 -55.07 -15.64 -55.28
N ALA A 37 -55.07 -16.77 -55.98
CA ALA A 37 -55.62 -18.02 -55.47
C ALA A 37 -54.96 -18.46 -54.14
N SER A 38 -53.67 -18.20 -53.96
CA SER A 38 -52.92 -18.44 -52.72
C SER A 38 -53.38 -17.56 -51.56
N GLU A 39 -53.65 -16.28 -51.80
CA GLU A 39 -54.14 -15.36 -50.76
C GLU A 39 -55.57 -15.70 -50.34
N ARG A 40 -56.42 -16.08 -51.30
CA ARG A 40 -57.77 -16.54 -51.01
C ARG A 40 -57.75 -17.84 -50.19
N ALA A 41 -56.86 -18.78 -50.53
CA ALA A 41 -56.64 -20.00 -49.77
C ALA A 41 -56.15 -19.71 -48.34
N LEU A 42 -55.19 -18.78 -48.19
CA LEU A 42 -54.67 -18.34 -46.90
C LEU A 42 -55.77 -17.81 -45.98
N LEU A 43 -56.68 -16.98 -46.50
CA LEU A 43 -57.78 -16.39 -45.71
C LEU A 43 -58.88 -17.40 -45.37
N SER A 44 -59.08 -18.39 -46.23
CA SER A 44 -60.00 -19.51 -45.98
C SER A 44 -59.42 -20.58 -45.05
N ALA A 45 -58.12 -20.50 -44.72
CA ALA A 45 -57.49 -21.44 -43.82
C ALA A 45 -57.96 -21.20 -42.38
N ASN A 46 -58.49 -22.26 -41.77
CA ASN A 46 -58.86 -22.28 -40.37
C ASN A 46 -57.85 -23.10 -39.58
N VAL A 47 -57.32 -22.52 -38.50
CA VAL A 47 -56.49 -23.23 -37.52
C VAL A 47 -57.25 -23.20 -36.20
N ASP A 48 -57.54 -24.38 -35.64
CA ASP A 48 -58.28 -24.54 -34.38
C ASP A 48 -59.60 -23.76 -34.32
N GLY A 49 -60.33 -23.72 -35.44
CA GLY A 49 -61.63 -23.05 -35.54
C GLY A 49 -61.58 -21.52 -35.67
N SER A 50 -60.39 -20.91 -35.76
CA SER A 50 -60.21 -19.48 -36.03
C SER A 50 -59.69 -19.26 -37.45
N SER A 51 -60.23 -18.25 -38.14
CA SER A 51 -59.77 -17.90 -39.48
C SER A 51 -58.40 -17.23 -39.42
N PHE A 52 -57.62 -17.37 -40.49
CA PHE A 52 -56.33 -16.67 -40.59
C PHE A 52 -56.48 -15.13 -40.47
N ALA A 53 -57.61 -14.59 -40.95
CA ALA A 53 -57.96 -13.17 -40.80
C ALA A 53 -58.13 -12.74 -39.34
N ASP A 54 -58.48 -13.66 -38.43
CA ASP A 54 -58.60 -13.39 -36.99
C ASP A 54 -57.30 -13.64 -36.22
N ILE A 55 -56.52 -14.64 -36.65
CA ILE A 55 -55.29 -15.06 -35.95
C ILE A 55 -54.18 -14.03 -36.12
N LEU A 56 -53.97 -13.54 -37.34
CA LEU A 56 -52.81 -12.70 -37.65
C LEU A 56 -52.83 -11.35 -36.90
N PRO A 57 -53.95 -10.60 -36.83
CA PRO A 57 -54.03 -9.39 -36.02
C PRO A 57 -53.79 -9.64 -34.52
N ARG A 58 -54.28 -10.76 -33.97
CA ARG A 58 -54.05 -11.13 -32.57
C ARG A 58 -52.58 -11.43 -32.31
N SER A 59 -51.93 -12.19 -33.20
CA SER A 59 -50.48 -12.47 -33.13
C SER A 59 -49.67 -11.18 -33.15
N ILE A 60 -49.95 -10.28 -34.10
CA ILE A 60 -49.28 -8.98 -34.19
C ILE A 60 -49.47 -8.18 -32.90
N THR A 61 -50.70 -8.14 -32.37
CA THR A 61 -51.01 -7.40 -31.14
C THR A 61 -50.23 -7.94 -29.94
N ILE A 62 -50.20 -9.27 -29.74
CA ILE A 62 -49.45 -9.90 -28.65
C ILE A 62 -47.96 -9.60 -28.78
N SER A 63 -47.39 -9.72 -29.99
CA SER A 63 -46.00 -9.40 -30.26
C SER A 63 -45.69 -7.94 -29.91
N VAL A 64 -46.53 -6.99 -30.35
CA VAL A 64 -46.35 -5.56 -30.05
C VAL A 64 -46.39 -5.28 -28.55
N ILE A 65 -47.37 -5.83 -27.82
CA ILE A 65 -47.48 -5.66 -26.36
C ILE A 65 -46.23 -6.21 -25.66
N THR A 66 -45.77 -7.38 -26.08
CA THR A 66 -44.59 -8.04 -25.49
C THR A 66 -43.33 -7.21 -25.72
N MET A 67 -43.12 -6.72 -26.95
CA MET A 67 -42.00 -5.82 -27.26
C MET A 67 -42.06 -4.52 -26.46
N LEU A 68 -43.25 -3.92 -26.29
CA LEU A 68 -43.44 -2.71 -25.49
C LEU A 68 -43.13 -2.94 -24.00
N LYS A 69 -43.58 -4.06 -23.43
CA LYS A 69 -43.27 -4.44 -22.05
C LYS A 69 -41.76 -4.49 -21.81
N THR A 70 -41.03 -5.14 -22.71
CA THR A 70 -39.57 -5.22 -22.63
C THR A 70 -38.89 -3.85 -22.70
N TRP A 71 -39.38 -2.96 -23.57
CA TRP A 71 -38.89 -1.58 -23.64
C TRP A 71 -39.16 -0.80 -22.34
N ILE A 72 -40.35 -0.95 -21.76
CA ILE A 72 -40.71 -0.30 -20.49
C ILE A 72 -39.80 -0.78 -19.36
N GLU A 73 -39.54 -2.09 -19.25
CA GLU A 73 -38.62 -2.67 -18.26
C GLU A 73 -37.20 -2.12 -18.41
N LEU A 74 -36.69 -2.01 -19.65
CA LEU A 74 -35.39 -1.40 -19.93
C LEU A 74 -35.31 0.06 -19.46
N VAL A 75 -36.34 0.86 -19.76
CA VAL A 75 -36.41 2.26 -19.35
C VAL A 75 -36.45 2.38 -17.82
N TYR A 76 -37.26 1.55 -17.16
CA TYR A 76 -37.37 1.55 -15.70
C TYR A 76 -36.04 1.21 -15.03
N THR A 77 -35.40 0.11 -15.45
CA THR A 77 -34.10 -0.33 -14.90
C THR A 77 -32.94 0.59 -15.25
N SER A 78 -33.07 1.43 -16.29
CA SER A 78 -32.12 2.51 -16.59
C SER A 78 -32.27 3.67 -15.62
N ARG A 79 -33.51 4.09 -15.33
CA ARG A 79 -33.82 5.17 -14.38
C ARG A 79 -33.42 4.82 -12.96
N GLU A 80 -33.73 3.60 -12.52
CA GLU A 80 -33.34 3.09 -11.20
C GLU A 80 -31.82 3.08 -11.03
N ALA A 81 -31.09 2.73 -12.09
CA ALA A 81 -29.62 2.72 -12.10
C ALA A 81 -28.99 4.11 -12.27
N GLY A 82 -29.77 5.19 -12.45
CA GLY A 82 -29.25 6.55 -12.64
C GLY A 82 -28.40 6.74 -13.90
N ILE A 83 -28.57 5.88 -14.92
CA ILE A 83 -27.79 5.94 -16.18
C ILE A 83 -28.70 6.15 -17.39
N SER A 84 -28.10 6.61 -18.50
CA SER A 84 -28.82 6.79 -19.76
C SER A 84 -29.27 5.45 -20.35
N ILE A 85 -30.36 5.45 -21.15
CA ILE A 85 -30.88 4.25 -21.81
C ILE A 85 -29.83 3.65 -22.75
N THR A 86 -29.09 4.48 -23.49
CA THR A 86 -28.02 4.01 -24.37
C THR A 86 -26.89 3.36 -23.58
N THR A 87 -26.48 3.96 -22.46
CA THR A 87 -25.52 3.35 -21.53
C THR A 87 -26.04 2.02 -20.99
N LYS A 88 -27.33 1.94 -20.61
CA LYS A 88 -27.96 0.70 -20.14
C LYS A 88 -28.02 -0.37 -21.24
N ILE A 89 -28.34 -0.01 -22.50
CA ILE A 89 -28.33 -0.93 -23.64
C ILE A 89 -26.91 -1.42 -23.92
N VAL A 90 -25.93 -0.51 -23.96
CA VAL A 90 -24.52 -0.84 -24.14
C VAL A 90 -24.03 -1.72 -22.99
N HIS A 91 -24.45 -1.45 -21.75
CA HIS A 91 -24.24 -2.35 -20.61
C HIS A 91 -24.91 -3.69 -20.87
N LEU A 92 -26.18 -3.77 -21.22
CA LEU A 92 -26.91 -5.02 -21.50
C LEU A 92 -26.34 -5.81 -22.70
N TRP A 93 -25.73 -5.11 -23.65
CA TRP A 93 -25.07 -5.63 -24.86
C TRP A 93 -23.66 -6.13 -24.56
N HIS A 94 -22.86 -5.38 -23.79
CA HIS A 94 -21.60 -5.87 -23.21
C HIS A 94 -21.85 -6.98 -22.19
N VAL A 95 -22.98 -6.94 -21.50
CA VAL A 95 -23.61 -7.99 -20.67
C VAL A 95 -24.26 -9.04 -21.58
N GLY A 96 -23.85 -9.14 -22.84
CA GLY A 96 -23.40 -10.40 -23.41
C GLY A 96 -23.84 -11.69 -22.70
N HIS A 97 -23.43 -12.10 -21.50
CA HIS A 97 -22.61 -11.57 -20.40
C HIS A 97 -23.26 -10.92 -19.15
N GLY A 98 -24.45 -11.38 -18.77
CA GLY A 98 -24.65 -11.65 -17.34
C GLY A 98 -23.56 -12.63 -16.88
N LEU A 99 -23.38 -12.82 -15.57
CA LEU A 99 -22.53 -13.93 -15.12
C LEU A 99 -22.93 -15.20 -15.88
N PRO A 100 -22.00 -15.93 -16.52
CA PRO A 100 -22.32 -17.11 -17.31
C PRO A 100 -22.60 -18.29 -16.36
N LEU A 101 -23.54 -18.11 -15.43
CA LEU A 101 -23.77 -18.98 -14.28
C LEU A 101 -24.05 -20.41 -14.71
N ASP A 102 -24.91 -20.60 -15.71
CA ASP A 102 -25.22 -21.93 -16.22
C ASP A 102 -24.02 -22.58 -16.92
N ALA A 103 -23.27 -21.81 -17.68
CA ALA A 103 -22.10 -22.31 -18.41
C ALA A 103 -20.95 -22.66 -17.45
N LEU A 104 -20.79 -21.88 -16.38
CA LEU A 104 -19.90 -22.16 -15.25
C LEU A 104 -20.37 -23.40 -14.49
N LYS A 105 -21.66 -23.49 -14.10
CA LYS A 105 -22.22 -24.64 -13.38
C LYS A 105 -22.11 -25.94 -14.17
N LYS A 106 -22.36 -25.91 -15.48
CA LYS A 106 -22.28 -27.06 -16.38
C LYS A 106 -20.86 -27.38 -16.83
N GLY A 107 -19.88 -26.55 -16.49
CA GLY A 107 -18.48 -26.76 -16.87
C GLY A 107 -18.21 -26.64 -18.37
N THR A 108 -19.01 -25.86 -19.10
CA THR A 108 -18.85 -25.67 -20.57
C THR A 108 -17.77 -24.65 -20.94
N ILE A 109 -17.23 -23.94 -19.95
CA ILE A 109 -16.17 -22.93 -20.11
C ILE A 109 -14.90 -23.45 -19.42
N VAL A 110 -13.76 -23.26 -20.07
CA VAL A 110 -12.44 -23.70 -19.57
C VAL A 110 -11.61 -22.51 -19.06
N GLU A 111 -11.78 -21.32 -19.64
CA GLU A 111 -11.17 -20.09 -19.15
C GLU A 111 -12.21 -18.98 -19.03
N TRP A 112 -12.21 -18.27 -17.91
CA TRP A 112 -13.14 -17.16 -17.71
C TRP A 112 -12.54 -16.00 -16.92
N SER A 113 -12.85 -14.79 -17.36
CA SER A 113 -12.46 -13.54 -16.71
C SER A 113 -13.69 -12.68 -16.47
N CYS A 114 -13.86 -12.22 -15.23
CA CYS A 114 -14.78 -11.15 -14.92
C CYS A 114 -14.17 -9.82 -15.40
N ARG A 115 -14.92 -9.05 -16.22
CA ARG A 115 -14.45 -7.83 -16.91
C ARG A 115 -15.07 -6.54 -16.36
N TYR A 116 -15.75 -6.64 -15.22
CA TYR A 116 -16.45 -5.53 -14.60
C TYR A 116 -16.60 -5.77 -13.11
N ARG A 117 -16.83 -4.69 -12.37
CA ARG A 117 -17.13 -4.75 -10.95
C ARG A 117 -18.54 -5.29 -10.74
N LEU A 118 -18.65 -6.42 -10.06
CA LEU A 118 -19.94 -7.06 -9.75
C LEU A 118 -20.82 -6.14 -8.92
N ALA A 119 -22.14 -6.18 -9.13
CA ALA A 119 -23.11 -5.66 -8.18
C ALA A 119 -23.23 -6.60 -6.97
N ASP A 120 -23.70 -6.11 -5.82
CA ASP A 120 -23.72 -6.91 -4.58
C ASP A 120 -24.63 -8.15 -4.71
N GLY A 121 -25.72 -8.04 -5.47
CA GLY A 121 -26.62 -9.17 -5.78
C GLY A 121 -26.03 -10.22 -6.74
N GLU A 122 -24.90 -9.93 -7.40
CA GLU A 122 -24.25 -10.84 -8.36
C GLU A 122 -23.16 -11.70 -7.69
N VAL A 123 -22.65 -11.27 -6.53
CA VAL A 123 -21.54 -11.95 -5.83
C VAL A 123 -21.92 -13.39 -5.46
N MET A 124 -22.98 -13.60 -4.68
CA MET A 124 -23.35 -14.94 -4.24
C MET A 124 -23.74 -15.88 -5.39
N PRO A 125 -24.52 -15.46 -6.40
CA PRO A 125 -24.76 -16.28 -7.59
C PRO A 125 -23.48 -16.73 -8.30
N LEU A 126 -22.47 -15.85 -8.44
CA LEU A 126 -21.17 -16.22 -9.01
C LEU A 126 -20.49 -17.30 -8.18
N LEU A 127 -20.37 -17.08 -6.86
CA LEU A 127 -19.67 -18.01 -5.98
C LEU A 127 -20.37 -19.38 -5.93
N ASP A 128 -21.70 -19.42 -5.98
CA ASP A 128 -22.48 -20.66 -6.12
C ASP A 128 -22.23 -21.38 -7.45
N ALA A 129 -22.06 -20.64 -8.55
CA ALA A 129 -21.74 -21.24 -9.83
C ALA A 129 -20.31 -21.81 -9.87
N LEU A 130 -19.35 -21.07 -9.33
CA LEU A 130 -17.95 -21.49 -9.25
C LEU A 130 -17.76 -22.67 -8.30
N SER A 131 -18.51 -22.75 -7.20
CA SER A 131 -18.40 -23.87 -6.24
C SER A 131 -18.82 -25.22 -6.84
N LYS A 132 -19.62 -25.19 -7.93
CA LYS A 132 -20.08 -26.38 -8.68
C LYS A 132 -19.24 -26.66 -9.93
N ASN A 133 -18.35 -25.75 -10.30
CA ASN A 133 -17.52 -25.89 -11.49
C ASN A 133 -16.32 -26.80 -11.21
N SER A 134 -15.96 -27.66 -12.16
CA SER A 134 -14.71 -28.44 -12.15
C SER A 134 -13.89 -28.28 -13.44
N SER A 135 -14.39 -27.56 -14.44
CA SER A 135 -13.81 -27.49 -15.79
C SER A 135 -12.78 -26.38 -15.96
N LEU A 136 -12.85 -25.31 -15.16
CA LEU A 136 -12.01 -24.13 -15.35
C LEU A 136 -10.54 -24.49 -15.12
N THR A 137 -9.67 -24.12 -16.06
CA THR A 137 -8.21 -24.16 -15.92
C THR A 137 -7.65 -22.79 -15.55
N ARG A 138 -8.33 -21.70 -15.92
CA ARG A 138 -7.94 -20.32 -15.60
C ARG A 138 -9.16 -19.49 -15.21
N LEU A 139 -9.06 -18.82 -14.06
CA LEU A 139 -10.10 -17.95 -13.53
C LEU A 139 -9.49 -16.59 -13.16
N ASN A 140 -10.05 -15.50 -13.70
CA ASN A 140 -9.64 -14.14 -13.37
C ASN A 140 -10.82 -13.34 -12.80
N LEU A 141 -10.68 -12.93 -11.53
CA LEU A 141 -11.61 -12.11 -10.76
C LEU A 141 -11.01 -10.77 -10.33
N ALA A 142 -9.87 -10.35 -10.89
CA ALA A 142 -9.17 -9.12 -10.51
C ALA A 142 -10.06 -7.85 -10.58
N GLU A 143 -10.94 -7.80 -11.58
CA GLU A 143 -11.84 -6.65 -11.81
C GLU A 143 -13.21 -6.84 -11.14
N ALA A 144 -13.48 -8.01 -10.53
CA ALA A 144 -14.78 -8.34 -9.95
C ALA A 144 -15.15 -7.46 -8.74
N GLY A 145 -14.16 -6.82 -8.11
CA GLY A 145 -14.35 -5.99 -6.92
C GLY A 145 -14.76 -6.78 -5.69
N LEU A 146 -14.26 -8.02 -5.59
CA LEU A 146 -14.41 -8.89 -4.44
C LEU A 146 -13.40 -8.52 -3.35
N ASP A 147 -13.80 -8.69 -2.10
CA ASP A 147 -12.96 -8.49 -0.94
C ASP A 147 -12.33 -9.82 -0.49
N TRP A 148 -11.00 -9.84 -0.43
CA TRP A 148 -10.20 -10.99 -0.05
C TRP A 148 -9.52 -10.81 1.31
N ALA A 149 -9.89 -9.76 2.06
CA ALA A 149 -9.39 -9.47 3.40
C ALA A 149 -9.96 -10.43 4.47
N GLY A 150 -10.68 -11.48 4.08
CA GLY A 150 -11.16 -12.53 4.97
C GLY A 150 -12.19 -11.99 5.98
N PRO A 151 -12.13 -12.37 7.27
CA PRO A 151 -13.12 -11.98 8.28
C PRO A 151 -13.24 -10.47 8.55
N GLU A 152 -12.20 -9.70 8.20
CA GLU A 152 -12.14 -8.25 8.40
C GLU A 152 -12.70 -7.47 7.20
N GLY A 153 -12.98 -8.16 6.09
CA GLY A 153 -13.49 -7.56 4.87
C GLY A 153 -15.02 -7.40 4.86
N SER A 154 -15.53 -6.82 3.78
CA SER A 154 -16.97 -6.75 3.51
C SER A 154 -17.57 -8.14 3.46
N ARG A 155 -18.67 -8.33 4.21
CA ARG A 155 -19.45 -9.58 4.17
C ARG A 155 -20.19 -9.74 2.85
N GLU A 156 -20.75 -8.66 2.29
CA GLU A 156 -21.52 -8.75 1.04
C GLU A 156 -20.63 -9.08 -0.16
N ARG A 157 -19.37 -8.62 -0.15
CA ARG A 157 -18.44 -8.76 -1.27
C ARG A 157 -17.33 -9.78 -1.05
N SER A 158 -17.42 -10.59 0.00
CA SER A 158 -16.34 -11.51 0.36
C SER A 158 -16.12 -12.57 -0.72
N GLY A 159 -14.88 -12.70 -1.18
CA GLY A 159 -14.42 -13.83 -2.01
C GLY A 159 -14.06 -15.07 -1.19
N THR A 160 -14.03 -14.97 0.14
CA THR A 160 -13.70 -16.09 1.05
C THR A 160 -14.53 -17.36 0.79
N PRO A 161 -15.85 -17.30 0.52
CA PRO A 161 -16.66 -18.50 0.34
C PRO A 161 -16.20 -19.42 -0.79
N ILE A 162 -15.61 -18.90 -1.87
CA ILE A 162 -15.08 -19.79 -2.93
C ILE A 162 -13.79 -20.48 -2.49
N ILE A 163 -12.93 -19.82 -1.71
CA ILE A 163 -11.75 -20.46 -1.12
C ILE A 163 -12.17 -21.54 -0.13
N ASP A 164 -13.15 -21.26 0.73
CA ASP A 164 -13.70 -22.25 1.66
C ASP A 164 -14.32 -23.44 0.92
N ALA A 165 -15.06 -23.20 -0.18
CA ALA A 165 -15.61 -24.26 -1.02
C ALA A 165 -14.51 -25.11 -1.71
N MET A 166 -13.40 -24.48 -2.10
CA MET A 166 -12.23 -25.13 -2.68
C MET A 166 -11.45 -25.99 -1.66
N VAL A 167 -11.45 -25.58 -0.39
CA VAL A 167 -10.83 -26.32 0.73
C VAL A 167 -11.74 -27.45 1.20
N ALA A 168 -13.06 -27.20 1.24
CA ALA A 168 -14.03 -28.15 1.75
C ALA A 168 -14.29 -29.33 0.80
N ASN A 169 -14.23 -29.09 -0.51
CA ASN A 169 -14.52 -30.09 -1.52
C ASN A 169 -13.41 -30.10 -2.60
N PRO A 170 -12.63 -31.19 -2.73
CA PRO A 170 -11.55 -31.27 -3.72
C PRO A 170 -12.04 -31.22 -5.18
N ASN A 171 -13.33 -31.51 -5.43
CA ASN A 171 -13.92 -31.42 -6.76
C ASN A 171 -14.21 -29.98 -7.19
N THR A 172 -14.38 -29.06 -6.23
CA THR A 172 -14.61 -27.64 -6.52
C THR A 172 -13.40 -27.07 -7.23
N LEU A 173 -13.59 -26.60 -8.46
CA LEU A 173 -12.56 -26.04 -9.33
C LEU A 173 -11.36 -26.98 -9.48
N SER A 174 -11.58 -28.30 -9.54
CA SER A 174 -10.50 -29.30 -9.50
C SER A 174 -9.46 -29.18 -10.61
N ASN A 175 -9.85 -28.71 -11.81
CA ASN A 175 -8.93 -28.48 -12.92
C ASN A 175 -8.25 -27.10 -12.91
N LEU A 176 -8.54 -26.25 -11.92
CA LEU A 176 -8.05 -24.87 -11.88
C LEU A 176 -6.54 -24.84 -11.65
N ARG A 177 -5.82 -24.28 -12.62
CA ARG A 177 -4.36 -24.12 -12.59
C ARG A 177 -3.96 -22.72 -12.15
N HIS A 178 -4.61 -21.71 -12.73
CA HIS A 178 -4.26 -20.31 -12.55
C HIS A 178 -5.45 -19.53 -12.01
N PHE A 179 -5.26 -18.89 -10.85
CA PHE A 179 -6.27 -18.02 -10.26
C PHE A 179 -5.72 -16.62 -10.06
N ILE A 180 -6.37 -15.63 -10.66
CA ILE A 180 -6.04 -14.22 -10.54
C ILE A 180 -7.22 -13.56 -9.84
N PHE A 181 -6.98 -12.87 -8.73
CA PHE A 181 -8.08 -12.30 -7.95
C PHE A 181 -7.85 -10.84 -7.54
N SER A 182 -6.63 -10.35 -7.68
CA SER A 182 -6.28 -8.97 -7.36
C SER A 182 -5.74 -8.23 -8.59
N PRO A 183 -5.78 -6.88 -8.57
CA PRO A 183 -5.31 -6.06 -9.69
C PRO A 183 -3.81 -6.18 -9.98
N ASN A 184 -3.02 -6.82 -9.11
CA ASN A 184 -1.58 -7.00 -9.35
C ASN A 184 -1.27 -8.02 -10.45
N GLY A 185 -2.27 -8.80 -10.88
CA GLY A 185 -2.16 -9.77 -11.96
C GLY A 185 -1.36 -11.03 -11.62
N PHE A 186 -1.00 -11.25 -10.35
CA PHE A 186 -0.29 -12.45 -9.92
C PHE A 186 -1.18 -13.68 -10.14
N GLU A 187 -0.63 -14.68 -10.83
CA GLU A 187 -1.31 -15.94 -11.09
C GLU A 187 -1.02 -16.94 -9.97
N VAL A 188 -1.99 -17.16 -9.09
CA VAL A 188 -1.87 -18.17 -8.05
C VAL A 188 -1.82 -19.57 -8.69
N PRO A 189 -0.77 -20.38 -8.44
CA PRO A 189 -0.59 -21.70 -9.03
C PRO A 189 -1.42 -22.77 -8.30
N VAL A 190 -2.75 -22.67 -8.39
CA VAL A 190 -3.73 -23.47 -7.63
C VAL A 190 -3.48 -24.98 -7.77
N ALA A 191 -3.17 -25.46 -8.96
CA ALA A 191 -2.97 -26.89 -9.22
C ALA A 191 -1.77 -27.46 -8.42
N GLN A 192 -0.64 -26.74 -8.40
CA GLN A 192 0.55 -27.13 -7.64
C GLN A 192 0.31 -27.03 -6.13
N LEU A 193 -0.32 -25.94 -5.68
CA LEU A 193 -0.61 -25.75 -4.25
C LEU A 193 -1.52 -26.85 -3.69
N ARG A 194 -2.51 -27.31 -4.47
CA ARG A 194 -3.45 -28.37 -4.05
C ARG A 194 -2.84 -29.76 -3.98
N LYS A 195 -1.73 -30.02 -4.67
CA LYS A 195 -1.00 -31.28 -4.53
C LYS A 195 -0.31 -31.40 -3.16
N GLY A 196 -0.01 -30.28 -2.52
CA GLY A 196 0.72 -30.24 -1.26
C GLY A 196 2.17 -30.74 -1.39
N GLY A 197 2.80 -31.02 -0.25
CA GLY A 197 4.14 -31.58 -0.19
C GLY A 197 5.19 -30.75 -0.93
N ASP A 198 6.16 -31.43 -1.55
CA ASP A 198 7.31 -30.80 -2.21
C ASP A 198 6.90 -29.97 -3.43
N GLU A 199 5.90 -30.40 -4.20
CA GLU A 199 5.41 -29.65 -5.37
C GLU A 199 4.83 -28.29 -4.98
N ALA A 200 4.07 -28.23 -3.87
CA ALA A 200 3.56 -26.97 -3.36
C ALA A 200 4.70 -26.07 -2.82
N ILE A 201 5.69 -26.65 -2.13
CA ILE A 201 6.86 -25.90 -1.63
C ILE A 201 7.65 -25.30 -2.80
N GLU A 202 7.89 -26.06 -3.87
CA GLU A 202 8.60 -25.60 -5.06
C GLU A 202 7.86 -24.42 -5.72
N ALA A 203 6.53 -24.54 -5.89
CA ALA A 203 5.71 -23.47 -6.46
C ALA A 203 5.74 -22.20 -5.59
N LEU A 204 5.70 -22.34 -4.25
CA LEU A 204 5.79 -21.22 -3.32
C LEU A 204 7.17 -20.54 -3.39
N HIS A 205 8.26 -21.31 -3.44
CA HIS A 205 9.60 -20.75 -3.59
C HIS A 205 9.79 -20.02 -4.93
N ALA A 206 9.29 -20.60 -6.03
CA ALA A 206 9.36 -19.99 -7.35
C ALA A 206 8.62 -18.65 -7.44
N SER A 207 7.59 -18.44 -6.60
CA SER A 207 6.76 -17.24 -6.61
C SER A 207 7.46 -15.97 -6.08
N ARG A 208 8.59 -16.08 -5.38
CA ARG A 208 9.39 -14.94 -4.86
C ARG A 208 8.56 -13.93 -4.05
N PHE A 209 8.11 -14.32 -2.87
CA PHE A 209 7.26 -13.50 -1.98
C PHE A 209 7.73 -12.04 -1.83
N LEU A 210 6.79 -11.11 -2.02
CA LEU A 210 6.98 -9.66 -1.86
C LEU A 210 8.03 -9.04 -2.80
N GLN A 211 8.49 -9.76 -3.82
CA GLN A 211 9.39 -9.24 -4.85
C GLN A 211 8.60 -8.81 -6.10
N VAL A 212 9.29 -8.12 -7.02
CA VAL A 212 8.70 -7.68 -8.29
C VAL A 212 8.20 -8.90 -9.07
N GLY A 213 6.92 -8.89 -9.45
CA GLY A 213 6.25 -9.98 -10.14
C GLY A 213 5.82 -11.16 -9.25
N GLY A 214 6.15 -11.13 -7.96
CA GLY A 214 5.72 -12.13 -6.98
C GLY A 214 4.41 -11.76 -6.27
N PRO A 215 3.89 -12.65 -5.40
CA PRO A 215 2.67 -12.40 -4.65
C PRO A 215 2.91 -11.34 -3.58
N ARG A 216 1.92 -10.46 -3.38
CA ARG A 216 1.91 -9.47 -2.29
C ARG A 216 1.23 -10.07 -1.07
N ARG A 217 1.08 -9.24 -0.02
CA ARG A 217 0.50 -9.66 1.27
C ARG A 217 -0.84 -10.38 1.11
N LEU A 218 -1.71 -9.90 0.23
CA LEU A 218 -3.04 -10.47 0.05
C LEU A 218 -2.99 -11.85 -0.63
N GLU A 219 -2.17 -12.00 -1.68
CA GLU A 219 -1.99 -13.29 -2.38
C GLU A 219 -1.37 -14.33 -1.47
N ILE A 220 -0.35 -13.96 -0.68
CA ILE A 220 0.25 -14.88 0.30
C ILE A 220 -0.82 -15.36 1.29
N LEU A 221 -1.70 -14.47 1.78
CA LEU A 221 -2.77 -14.85 2.69
C LEU A 221 -3.79 -15.78 2.02
N VAL A 222 -4.26 -15.49 0.82
CA VAL A 222 -5.23 -16.34 0.09
C VAL A 222 -4.62 -17.70 -0.26
N MET A 223 -3.35 -17.74 -0.68
CA MET A 223 -2.61 -18.98 -0.90
C MET A 223 -2.52 -19.81 0.38
N SER A 224 -2.29 -19.16 1.54
CA SER A 224 -2.27 -19.85 2.84
C SER A 224 -3.66 -20.38 3.24
N ASP A 225 -4.72 -19.65 2.92
CA ASP A 225 -6.10 -20.08 3.19
C ASP A 225 -6.49 -21.28 2.32
N LEU A 226 -6.03 -21.33 1.05
CA LEU A 226 -6.28 -22.43 0.12
C LEU A 226 -5.64 -23.76 0.57
N MET A 227 -4.50 -23.72 1.25
CA MET A 227 -3.79 -24.92 1.73
C MET A 227 -4.18 -25.34 3.15
N ARG A 228 -5.14 -24.64 3.76
CA ARG A 228 -5.53 -24.86 5.14
C ARG A 228 -6.25 -26.19 5.31
N LYS A 229 -5.89 -26.97 6.33
CA LYS A 229 -6.62 -28.20 6.68
C LYS A 229 -8.05 -27.87 7.09
N ASN A 230 -9.03 -28.55 6.47
CA ASN A 230 -10.45 -28.32 6.67
C ASN A 230 -10.87 -28.60 8.13
N ARG A 231 -11.36 -27.56 8.83
CA ARG A 231 -11.73 -27.64 10.25
C ARG A 231 -13.09 -28.28 10.51
N GLY A 232 -13.91 -28.48 9.47
CA GLY A 232 -15.26 -29.03 9.61
C GLY A 232 -15.29 -30.54 9.88
N ALA A 233 -14.21 -31.27 9.57
CA ALA A 233 -14.17 -32.73 9.67
C ALA A 233 -13.49 -33.23 10.96
N SER A 234 -12.55 -32.47 11.55
CA SER A 234 -11.92 -32.76 12.85
C SER A 234 -11.21 -31.52 13.38
N PRO A 235 -11.35 -31.16 14.67
CA PRO A 235 -10.52 -30.13 15.29
C PRO A 235 -9.04 -30.54 15.21
N LEU A 236 -8.14 -29.57 14.99
CA LEU A 236 -6.71 -29.79 15.19
C LEU A 236 -6.48 -30.27 16.63
N SER A 237 -5.59 -31.25 16.82
CA SER A 237 -5.15 -31.61 18.17
C SER A 237 -4.56 -30.38 18.87
N ALA A 238 -4.69 -30.32 20.20
CA ALA A 238 -4.08 -29.25 20.99
C ALA A 238 -2.57 -29.13 20.69
N ASP A 239 -1.90 -30.27 20.49
CA ASP A 239 -0.49 -30.37 20.14
C ASP A 239 -0.15 -29.70 18.80
N ALA A 240 -0.98 -29.88 17.76
CA ALA A 240 -0.76 -29.26 16.45
C ALA A 240 -0.96 -27.73 16.50
N LEU A 241 -1.96 -27.28 17.25
CA LEU A 241 -2.20 -25.86 17.50
C LEU A 241 -1.02 -25.21 18.24
N GLU A 242 -0.56 -25.85 19.31
CA GLU A 242 0.58 -25.39 20.10
C GLU A 242 1.88 -25.41 19.28
N GLY A 243 2.10 -26.46 18.48
CA GLY A 243 3.23 -26.58 17.57
C GLY A 243 3.28 -25.45 16.54
N SER A 244 2.13 -25.15 15.90
CA SER A 244 2.04 -24.04 14.95
C SER A 244 2.33 -22.68 15.59
N ALA A 245 1.80 -22.43 16.79
CA ALA A 245 2.05 -21.19 17.52
C ALA A 245 3.52 -21.05 17.94
N LYS A 246 4.13 -22.14 18.45
CA LYS A 246 5.56 -22.19 18.78
C LYS A 246 6.43 -21.92 17.55
N ALA A 247 6.09 -22.47 16.39
CA ALA A 247 6.82 -22.23 15.15
C ALA A 247 6.78 -20.76 14.72
N VAL A 248 5.63 -20.09 14.86
CA VAL A 248 5.47 -18.65 14.58
C VAL A 248 6.34 -17.82 15.53
N VAL A 249 6.25 -18.10 16.84
CA VAL A 249 7.01 -17.37 17.86
C VAL A 249 8.52 -17.54 17.65
N ALA A 250 8.97 -18.77 17.40
CA ALA A 250 10.37 -19.06 17.13
C ALA A 250 10.88 -18.28 15.90
N LEU A 251 10.07 -18.19 14.83
CA LEU A 251 10.42 -17.45 13.63
C LEU A 251 10.58 -15.96 13.91
N ILE A 252 9.66 -15.38 14.69
CA ILE A 252 9.70 -13.97 15.09
C ILE A 252 10.92 -13.67 15.95
N GLU A 253 11.25 -14.53 16.92
CA GLU A 253 12.41 -14.36 17.79
C GLU A 253 13.74 -14.53 17.04
N GLU A 254 13.81 -15.45 16.08
CA GLU A 254 14.96 -15.56 15.18
C GLU A 254 15.14 -14.34 14.27
N ALA A 255 14.04 -13.79 13.75
CA ALA A 255 14.06 -12.55 12.99
C ALA A 255 14.58 -11.39 13.86
N LYS A 256 13.99 -11.17 15.05
CA LYS A 256 14.45 -10.13 15.99
C LYS A 256 15.93 -10.27 16.37
N ALA A 257 16.41 -11.50 16.52
CA ALA A 257 17.81 -11.78 16.81
C ALA A 257 18.75 -11.62 15.60
N GLY A 258 18.24 -11.25 14.41
CA GLY A 258 19.03 -11.11 13.19
C GLY A 258 19.57 -12.44 12.64
N ARG A 259 19.02 -13.58 13.06
CA ARG A 259 19.48 -14.94 12.69
C ARG A 259 18.76 -15.53 11.47
N LEU A 260 17.75 -14.81 10.96
CA LEU A 260 16.89 -15.27 9.87
C LEU A 260 17.01 -14.33 8.67
N SER A 261 17.41 -14.86 7.51
CA SER A 261 17.41 -14.10 6.25
C SER A 261 16.07 -14.20 5.54
N ALA A 262 15.78 -13.26 4.63
CA ALA A 262 14.55 -13.24 3.84
C ALA A 262 14.29 -14.56 3.09
N GLY A 263 15.34 -15.21 2.57
CA GLY A 263 15.21 -16.52 1.92
C GLY A 263 14.84 -17.65 2.88
N LYS A 264 15.48 -17.70 4.06
CA LYS A 264 15.13 -18.69 5.10
C LYS A 264 13.72 -18.45 5.68
N TRP A 265 13.35 -17.17 5.83
CA TRP A 265 12.01 -16.75 6.21
C TRP A 265 10.97 -17.24 5.19
N ALA A 266 11.20 -16.99 3.89
CA ALA A 266 10.28 -17.40 2.83
C ALA A 266 10.11 -18.93 2.79
N LYS A 267 11.21 -19.68 2.98
CA LYS A 267 11.18 -21.15 3.08
C LYS A 267 10.32 -21.63 4.24
N ARG A 268 10.55 -21.13 5.46
CA ARG A 268 9.73 -21.49 6.62
C ARG A 268 8.27 -21.08 6.45
N LEU A 269 8.01 -19.92 5.85
CA LEU A 269 6.65 -19.47 5.57
C LEU A 269 5.94 -20.48 4.64
N ALA A 270 6.62 -20.92 3.57
CA ALA A 270 6.09 -21.93 2.64
C ALA A 270 5.82 -23.27 3.33
N GLU A 271 6.75 -23.77 4.15
CA GLU A 271 6.57 -25.00 4.95
C GLU A 271 5.34 -24.90 5.88
N MET A 272 5.14 -23.74 6.53
CA MET A 272 3.98 -23.49 7.40
C MET A 272 2.67 -23.37 6.63
N MET A 273 2.70 -22.91 5.37
CA MET A 273 1.53 -22.85 4.50
C MET A 273 1.12 -24.27 4.06
N VAL A 274 2.10 -25.07 3.63
CA VAL A 274 1.87 -26.45 3.15
C VAL A 274 1.44 -27.39 4.28
N SER A 275 1.88 -27.16 5.52
CA SER A 275 1.37 -27.93 6.66
C SER A 275 -0.13 -27.71 6.90
N GLY A 276 -0.67 -26.56 6.49
CA GLY A 276 -2.09 -26.22 6.57
C GLY A 276 -2.63 -26.00 7.98
N GLU A 277 -1.77 -25.97 9.00
CA GLU A 277 -2.14 -25.86 10.42
C GLU A 277 -2.15 -24.41 10.92
N THR A 278 -1.35 -23.57 10.27
CA THR A 278 -1.15 -22.16 10.65
C THR A 278 -2.36 -21.30 10.28
N ARG A 279 -2.76 -20.41 11.18
CA ARG A 279 -3.91 -19.51 10.96
C ARG A 279 -3.50 -18.29 10.15
N ARG A 280 -4.43 -17.78 9.35
CA ARG A 280 -4.31 -16.49 8.64
C ARG A 280 -3.81 -15.34 9.52
N ALA A 281 -4.32 -15.23 10.74
CA ALA A 281 -3.87 -14.21 11.71
C ALA A 281 -2.38 -14.33 12.04
N HIS A 282 -1.84 -15.55 12.18
CA HIS A 282 -0.42 -15.76 12.40
C HIS A 282 0.41 -15.37 11.16
N PHE A 283 -0.06 -15.70 9.96
CA PHE A 283 0.58 -15.23 8.72
C PHE A 283 0.58 -13.71 8.61
N LYS A 284 -0.49 -13.02 9.03
CA LYS A 284 -0.51 -11.55 9.11
C LYS A 284 0.58 -11.03 10.06
N THR A 285 0.80 -11.68 11.20
CA THR A 285 1.89 -11.32 12.12
C THR A 285 3.27 -11.52 11.48
N LEU A 286 3.46 -12.62 10.75
CA LEU A 286 4.72 -12.91 10.04
C LEU A 286 4.99 -11.99 8.85
N LEU A 287 3.93 -11.38 8.29
CA LEU A 287 3.98 -10.39 7.21
C LEU A 287 3.97 -8.93 7.72
N ASN A 288 4.10 -8.71 9.04
CA ASN A 288 4.25 -7.38 9.60
C ASN A 288 5.60 -6.77 9.16
N THR A 289 5.61 -5.47 8.86
CA THR A 289 6.79 -4.73 8.41
C THR A 289 7.99 -4.85 9.36
N SER A 290 7.77 -4.95 10.67
CA SER A 290 8.85 -5.17 11.66
C SER A 290 9.55 -6.52 11.48
N VAL A 291 8.79 -7.60 11.28
CA VAL A 291 9.35 -8.93 11.01
C VAL A 291 10.07 -8.92 9.65
N LEU A 292 9.45 -8.32 8.63
CA LEU A 292 10.02 -8.22 7.29
C LEU A 292 11.33 -7.41 7.27
N HIS A 293 11.38 -6.31 8.01
CA HIS A 293 12.60 -5.51 8.21
C HIS A 293 13.71 -6.34 8.85
N ASN A 294 13.38 -7.04 9.94
CA ASN A 294 14.34 -7.86 10.69
C ASN A 294 14.91 -9.03 9.87
N VAL A 295 14.18 -9.55 8.89
CA VAL A 295 14.68 -10.60 7.97
C VAL A 295 15.38 -10.02 6.73
N GLY A 296 15.47 -8.70 6.60
CA GLY A 296 16.26 -8.02 5.58
C GLY A 296 15.50 -7.60 4.32
N PHE A 297 14.17 -7.47 4.35
CA PHE A 297 13.48 -6.75 3.28
C PHE A 297 13.84 -5.27 3.33
N THR A 298 13.97 -4.64 2.16
CA THR A 298 14.24 -3.20 2.07
C THR A 298 12.94 -2.43 1.93
N ALA A 299 12.94 -1.15 2.34
CA ALA A 299 11.80 -0.25 2.15
C ALA A 299 11.38 -0.19 0.67
N LYS A 300 12.35 -0.20 -0.27
CA LYS A 300 12.08 -0.22 -1.72
C LYS A 300 11.24 -1.43 -2.13
N THR A 301 11.64 -2.60 -1.67
CA THR A 301 10.97 -3.87 -1.98
C THR A 301 9.54 -3.86 -1.43
N LEU A 302 9.36 -3.44 -0.17
CA LEU A 302 8.04 -3.40 0.45
C LEU A 302 7.11 -2.34 -0.15
N LEU A 303 7.60 -1.16 -0.54
CA LEU A 303 6.79 -0.18 -1.29
C LEU A 303 6.29 -0.75 -2.61
N SER A 304 7.13 -1.51 -3.32
CA SER A 304 6.75 -2.17 -4.58
C SER A 304 5.70 -3.27 -4.36
N ALA A 305 5.65 -3.81 -3.14
CA ALA A 305 4.64 -4.76 -2.66
C ALA A 305 3.44 -4.07 -1.97
N GLU A 306 3.25 -2.75 -2.19
CA GLU A 306 2.12 -1.93 -1.71
C GLU A 306 2.03 -1.75 -0.19
N PHE A 307 3.14 -1.88 0.52
CA PHE A 307 3.21 -1.38 1.90
C PHE A 307 3.23 0.15 1.90
N THR A 308 2.55 0.75 2.88
CA THR A 308 2.51 2.20 3.03
C THR A 308 3.73 2.72 3.80
N ALA A 309 4.08 3.99 3.59
CA ALA A 309 5.19 4.60 4.34
C ALA A 309 4.95 4.65 5.86
N ASP A 310 3.69 4.71 6.29
CA ASP A 310 3.32 4.62 7.70
C ASP A 310 3.61 3.22 8.26
N GLU A 311 3.19 2.16 7.55
CA GLU A 311 3.54 0.77 7.91
C GLU A 311 5.06 0.57 7.95
N LEU A 312 5.83 1.16 7.03
CA LEU A 312 7.29 1.08 7.05
C LEU A 312 7.88 1.78 8.28
N LYS A 313 7.42 2.98 8.62
CA LYS A 313 7.88 3.66 9.84
C LYS A 313 7.59 2.80 11.08
N GLN A 314 6.37 2.28 11.21
CA GLN A 314 5.98 1.39 12.31
C GLN A 314 6.82 0.10 12.34
N GLY A 315 7.29 -0.35 11.18
CA GLY A 315 8.19 -1.49 11.01
C GLY A 315 9.65 -1.22 11.39
N GLY A 316 10.01 0.00 11.77
CA GLY A 316 11.36 0.36 12.19
C GLY A 316 12.29 0.84 11.07
N TYR A 317 11.77 1.06 9.86
CA TYR A 317 12.56 1.62 8.76
C TYR A 317 12.98 3.07 9.08
N LEU A 318 14.23 3.42 8.76
CA LEU A 318 14.79 4.72 9.11
C LEU A 318 14.39 5.82 8.11
N ALA A 319 14.31 7.06 8.59
CA ALA A 319 14.06 8.21 7.71
C ALA A 319 15.08 8.34 6.56
N LYS A 320 16.33 7.92 6.80
CA LYS A 320 17.39 7.90 5.78
C LYS A 320 17.02 7.01 4.60
N GLU A 321 16.40 5.86 4.86
CA GLU A 321 16.01 4.91 3.83
C GLU A 321 14.86 5.45 3.00
N LEU A 322 13.84 6.02 3.64
CA LEU A 322 12.73 6.65 2.94
C LEU A 322 13.18 7.89 2.15
N ARG A 323 14.10 8.70 2.68
CA ARG A 323 14.69 9.83 1.95
C ARG A 323 15.42 9.37 0.69
N ALA A 324 16.19 8.27 0.78
CA ALA A 324 16.89 7.69 -0.37
C ALA A 324 15.92 7.18 -1.46
N LEU A 325 14.65 6.94 -1.13
CA LEU A 325 13.58 6.57 -2.05
C LEU A 325 12.81 7.77 -2.61
N GLY A 326 13.24 9.00 -2.30
CA GLY A 326 12.66 10.23 -2.84
C GLY A 326 11.47 10.78 -2.05
N PHE A 327 11.23 10.31 -0.82
CA PHE A 327 10.20 10.90 0.04
C PHE A 327 10.54 12.35 0.38
N ALA A 328 9.56 13.24 0.19
CA ALA A 328 9.69 14.65 0.54
C ALA A 328 9.83 14.82 2.07
N LEU A 329 10.60 15.82 2.50
CA LEU A 329 10.86 16.04 3.93
C LEU A 329 9.58 16.34 4.73
N ALA A 330 8.63 17.07 4.12
CA ALA A 330 7.32 17.31 4.71
C ALA A 330 6.56 16.01 4.97
N SER A 331 6.67 15.02 4.07
CA SER A 331 6.07 13.70 4.25
C SER A 331 6.74 12.92 5.39
N LEU A 332 8.08 12.99 5.52
CA LEU A 332 8.78 12.37 6.65
C LEU A 332 8.37 12.99 8.00
N LYS A 333 8.20 14.32 8.05
CA LYS A 333 7.63 15.01 9.22
C LYS A 333 6.20 14.54 9.49
N ALA A 334 5.35 14.44 8.48
CA ALA A 334 3.95 14.00 8.62
C ALA A 334 3.84 12.54 9.09
N LEU A 335 4.76 11.68 8.66
CA LEU A 335 4.89 10.31 9.20
C LEU A 335 5.29 10.32 10.67
N GLY A 336 5.79 11.44 11.21
CA GLY A 336 6.15 11.64 12.60
C GLY A 336 7.59 11.25 12.94
N TYR A 337 8.52 11.33 11.98
CA TYR A 337 9.95 11.25 12.31
C TYR A 337 10.38 12.50 13.09
N THR A 338 11.18 12.30 14.14
CA THR A 338 11.65 13.37 15.00
C THR A 338 12.84 14.14 14.40
N PRO A 339 13.13 15.37 14.85
CA PRO A 339 14.33 16.09 14.46
C PRO A 339 15.63 15.29 14.68
N THR A 340 15.72 14.51 15.77
CA THR A 340 16.84 13.59 16.03
C THR A 340 17.01 12.54 14.94
N GLN A 341 15.93 11.85 14.57
CA GLN A 341 15.94 10.82 13.53
C GLN A 341 16.26 11.41 12.16
N LEU A 342 15.78 12.61 11.88
CA LEU A 342 16.03 13.32 10.63
C LEU A 342 17.46 13.87 10.54
N ARG A 343 18.04 14.33 11.65
CA ARG A 343 19.47 14.69 11.69
C ARG A 343 20.35 13.46 11.43
N ALA A 344 20.03 12.31 12.03
CA ALA A 344 20.71 11.05 11.74
C ALA A 344 20.54 10.59 10.28
N ALA A 345 19.45 11.02 9.62
CA ALA A 345 19.22 10.83 8.19
C ALA A 345 19.97 11.84 7.30
N GLY A 346 20.76 12.74 7.88
CA GLY A 346 21.59 13.71 7.16
C GLY A 346 20.90 15.04 6.87
N LEU A 347 19.83 15.40 7.58
CA LEU A 347 19.22 16.72 7.42
C LEU A 347 20.12 17.83 8.02
N THR A 348 20.19 18.95 7.31
CA THR A 348 20.94 20.16 7.73
C THR A 348 20.15 20.97 8.76
N ALA A 349 20.84 21.85 9.50
CA ALA A 349 20.19 22.80 10.40
C ALA A 349 19.12 23.66 9.70
N VAL A 350 19.36 24.05 8.43
CA VAL A 350 18.42 24.82 7.61
C VAL A 350 17.13 24.04 7.36
N GLU A 351 17.26 22.77 6.94
CA GLU A 351 16.11 21.90 6.69
C GLU A 351 15.32 21.62 7.97
N LEU A 352 16.01 21.34 9.09
CA LEU A 352 15.37 21.08 10.38
C LEU A 352 14.65 22.32 10.93
N HIS A 353 15.29 23.49 10.86
CA HIS A 353 14.67 24.75 11.26
C HIS A 353 13.44 25.07 10.40
N GLY A 354 13.54 24.95 9.07
CA GLY A 354 12.42 25.21 8.17
C GLY A 354 11.24 24.26 8.36
N LEU A 355 11.50 23.00 8.73
CA LEU A 355 10.44 22.00 8.93
C LEU A 355 9.80 22.07 10.32
N PHE A 356 10.58 22.24 11.37
CA PHE A 356 10.11 22.09 12.76
C PHE A 356 10.12 23.39 13.55
N GLY A 357 10.74 24.45 13.04
CA GLY A 357 10.97 25.67 13.82
C GLY A 357 11.93 25.45 14.99
N CYS A 358 12.79 24.42 14.93
CA CYS A 358 13.74 24.10 16.01
C CYS A 358 14.59 25.31 16.34
N SER A 359 14.76 25.58 17.63
CA SER A 359 15.60 26.64 18.23
C SER A 359 17.10 26.32 18.10
N ALA A 360 17.95 27.34 18.34
CA ALA A 360 19.41 27.16 18.29
C ALA A 360 19.93 26.18 19.35
N VAL A 361 19.32 26.13 20.55
CA VAL A 361 19.66 25.17 21.61
C VAL A 361 19.35 23.74 21.14
N GLU A 362 18.13 23.51 20.64
CA GLU A 362 17.73 22.19 20.15
C GLU A 362 18.62 21.73 18.99
N LEU A 363 18.94 22.60 18.03
CA LEU A 363 19.83 22.25 16.92
C LEU A 363 21.25 21.95 17.40
N ARG A 364 21.74 22.65 18.43
CA ARG A 364 23.04 22.34 19.07
C ARG A 364 23.03 20.97 19.73
N ASP A 365 21.98 20.64 20.47
CA ASP A 365 21.82 19.34 21.13
C ASP A 365 21.71 18.19 20.10
N LEU A 366 21.21 18.49 18.90
CA LEU A 366 21.23 17.60 17.73
C LEU A 366 22.62 17.48 17.06
N GLY A 367 23.65 18.16 17.59
CA GLY A 367 25.00 18.15 17.04
C GLY A 367 25.17 18.99 15.78
N CYS A 368 24.34 20.02 15.57
CA CYS A 368 24.57 20.99 14.50
C CYS A 368 25.65 21.99 14.95
N GLY A 369 26.60 22.30 14.06
CA GLY A 369 27.66 23.28 14.35
C GLY A 369 27.19 24.73 14.19
N ALA A 370 27.91 25.68 14.82
CA ALA A 370 27.60 27.11 14.74
C ALA A 370 27.52 27.64 13.28
N ALA A 371 28.34 27.10 12.38
CA ALA A 371 28.33 27.45 10.96
C ALA A 371 27.00 27.07 10.27
N GLU A 372 26.46 25.88 10.57
CA GLU A 372 25.19 25.42 10.02
C GLU A 372 24.03 26.29 10.52
N LEU A 373 24.03 26.66 11.81
CA LEU A 373 22.97 27.52 12.33
C LEU A 373 23.05 28.95 11.77
N ARG A 374 24.26 29.49 11.53
CA ARG A 374 24.41 30.76 10.81
C ARG A 374 23.80 30.70 9.42
N GLN A 375 24.03 29.61 8.68
CA GLN A 375 23.42 29.40 7.37
C GLN A 375 21.89 29.25 7.47
N ALA A 376 21.39 28.70 8.57
CA ALA A 376 19.95 28.65 8.89
C ALA A 376 19.36 30.00 9.32
N GLY A 377 20.16 31.08 9.36
CA GLY A 377 19.69 32.44 9.64
C GLY A 377 19.75 32.84 11.12
N TYR A 378 20.38 32.04 11.98
CA TYR A 378 20.53 32.39 13.39
C TYR A 378 21.53 33.52 13.61
N LEU A 379 21.12 34.50 14.42
CA LEU A 379 21.97 35.61 14.85
C LEU A 379 23.03 35.12 15.85
N VAL A 380 24.21 35.74 15.83
CA VAL A 380 25.34 35.40 16.72
C VAL A 380 24.98 35.53 18.20
N ALA A 381 24.10 36.48 18.56
CA ALA A 381 23.57 36.63 19.92
C ALA A 381 22.78 35.39 20.36
N VAL A 382 21.93 34.84 19.48
CA VAL A 382 21.16 33.62 19.76
C VAL A 382 22.07 32.39 19.85
N LEU A 383 23.13 32.34 19.04
CA LEU A 383 24.13 31.25 19.14
C LEU A 383 24.91 31.31 20.45
N ARG A 384 25.23 32.51 20.93
CA ARG A 384 25.83 32.68 22.26
C ARG A 384 24.92 32.17 23.36
N GLU A 385 23.64 32.54 23.33
CA GLU A 385 22.64 32.07 24.30
C GLU A 385 22.43 30.55 24.23
N ALA A 386 22.52 29.98 23.03
CA ALA A 386 22.55 28.53 22.83
C ALA A 386 23.84 27.86 23.36
N GLY A 387 24.82 28.66 23.78
CA GLY A 387 26.04 28.24 24.46
C GLY A 387 27.21 27.86 23.55
N TYR A 388 27.19 28.28 22.28
CA TYR A 388 28.37 28.15 21.42
C TYR A 388 29.51 29.05 21.91
N THR A 389 30.71 28.49 21.93
CA THR A 389 31.93 29.17 22.38
C THR A 389 32.45 30.16 21.33
N VAL A 390 33.28 31.10 21.77
CA VAL A 390 33.93 32.06 20.86
C VAL A 390 34.77 31.35 19.80
N ALA A 391 35.46 30.26 20.15
CA ALA A 391 36.25 29.47 19.20
C ALA A 391 35.36 28.81 18.12
N GLU A 392 34.23 28.20 18.51
CA GLU A 392 33.26 27.61 17.57
C GLU A 392 32.62 28.66 16.65
N LEU A 393 32.30 29.84 17.20
CA LEU A 393 31.76 30.95 16.43
C LEU A 393 32.80 31.53 15.46
N HIS A 394 34.05 31.67 15.89
CA HIS A 394 35.14 32.09 15.01
C HIS A 394 35.36 31.09 13.87
N ALA A 395 35.38 29.78 14.17
CA ALA A 395 35.46 28.72 13.17
C ALA A 395 34.26 28.74 12.20
N ALA A 396 33.10 29.22 12.65
CA ALA A 396 31.93 29.48 11.83
C ALA A 396 32.00 30.79 11.00
N GLY A 397 33.13 31.50 11.04
CA GLY A 397 33.36 32.74 10.28
C GLY A 397 32.88 34.01 10.99
N CYS A 398 32.50 33.96 12.27
CA CYS A 398 32.15 35.16 13.04
C CYS A 398 33.39 36.05 13.24
N LYS A 399 33.28 37.31 12.83
CA LYS A 399 34.33 38.31 13.09
C LYS A 399 34.24 38.87 14.51
N ALA A 400 35.34 39.37 15.05
CA ALA A 400 35.39 39.96 16.40
C ALA A 400 34.36 41.10 16.61
N ALA A 401 34.06 41.89 15.58
CA ALA A 401 33.03 42.94 15.65
C ALA A 401 31.61 42.37 15.81
N GLU A 402 31.30 41.24 15.16
CA GLU A 402 30.00 40.55 15.28
C GLU A 402 29.84 39.91 16.66
N LEU A 403 30.91 39.31 17.18
CA LEU A 403 30.95 38.77 18.54
C LEU A 403 30.76 39.86 19.60
N ARG A 404 31.35 41.04 19.37
CA ARG A 404 31.13 42.21 20.22
C ARG A 404 29.67 42.66 20.23
N ALA A 405 29.05 42.73 19.04
CA ALA A 405 27.64 43.08 18.92
C ALA A 405 26.72 42.04 19.59
N ALA A 406 27.14 40.76 19.61
CA ALA A 406 26.50 39.68 20.35
C ALA A 406 26.79 39.72 21.88
N GLY A 407 27.55 40.71 22.34
CA GLY A 407 27.81 41.00 23.75
C GLY A 407 28.98 40.23 24.38
N PHE A 408 29.84 39.57 23.60
CA PHE A 408 31.06 38.97 24.12
C PHE A 408 32.05 40.07 24.54
N GLY A 409 32.69 39.89 25.69
CA GLY A 409 33.70 40.80 26.22
C GLY A 409 35.08 40.58 25.60
N ALA A 410 35.97 41.57 25.73
CA ALA A 410 37.35 41.47 25.24
C ALA A 410 38.11 40.29 25.86
N ASN A 411 37.82 39.97 27.13
CA ASN A 411 38.41 38.83 27.83
C ASN A 411 37.92 37.49 27.25
N ASP A 412 36.66 37.37 26.84
CA ASP A 412 36.12 36.14 26.25
C ASP A 412 36.84 35.80 24.93
N LEU A 413 37.08 36.82 24.09
CA LEU A 413 37.81 36.65 22.82
C LEU A 413 39.30 36.39 23.03
N ARG A 414 39.91 37.00 24.05
CA ARG A 414 41.32 36.78 24.39
C ARG A 414 41.55 35.38 24.95
N ASN A 415 40.67 34.91 25.83
CA ASN A 415 40.72 33.58 26.42
C ASN A 415 40.47 32.47 25.38
N ALA A 416 39.79 32.79 24.28
CA ALA A 416 39.59 31.87 23.17
C ALA A 416 40.84 31.71 22.29
N GLU A 417 41.85 32.59 22.42
CA GLU A 417 43.14 32.57 21.71
C GLU A 417 43.07 32.51 20.18
N VAL A 418 41.91 32.80 19.59
CA VAL A 418 41.67 32.75 18.14
C VAL A 418 41.73 34.11 17.44
N PHE A 419 41.77 35.22 18.19
CA PHE A 419 41.84 36.59 17.66
C PHE A 419 43.12 37.30 18.07
N SER A 420 43.73 38.02 17.13
CA SER A 420 44.88 38.88 17.37
C SER A 420 44.48 40.18 18.09
N ASN A 421 45.43 40.78 18.82
CA ASN A 421 45.21 42.08 19.47
C ASN A 421 44.82 43.19 18.47
N ALA A 422 45.30 43.11 17.23
CA ALA A 422 44.94 44.05 16.17
C ALA A 422 43.46 43.90 15.77
N GLU A 423 42.96 42.67 15.63
CA GLU A 423 41.55 42.40 15.32
C GLU A 423 40.61 42.84 16.45
N LEU A 424 41.03 42.66 17.71
CA LEU A 424 40.26 43.14 18.87
C LEU A 424 40.17 44.67 18.90
N ARG A 425 41.27 45.39 18.58
CA ARG A 425 41.24 46.86 18.44
C ARG A 425 40.34 47.31 17.30
N ASN A 426 40.42 46.64 16.16
CA ASN A 426 39.60 46.97 14.98
C ASN A 426 38.11 46.68 15.22
N ALA A 427 37.79 45.69 16.05
CA ALA A 427 36.42 45.46 16.54
C ALA A 427 35.98 46.48 17.62
N GLY A 428 36.86 47.40 18.01
CA GLY A 428 36.62 48.50 18.94
C GLY A 428 36.64 48.10 20.42
N TYR A 429 37.23 46.96 20.77
CA TYR A 429 37.51 46.64 22.17
C TYR A 429 38.64 47.54 22.69
N LEU A 430 38.38 48.26 23.78
CA LEU A 430 39.42 48.99 24.49
C LEU A 430 40.33 47.97 25.19
N LEU A 431 41.51 47.71 24.63
CA LEU A 431 42.54 46.93 25.31
C LEU A 431 42.99 47.70 26.54
N ASN A 432 42.47 47.32 27.71
CA ASN A 432 43.12 47.71 28.95
C ASN A 432 44.40 46.87 29.06
N VAL A 433 45.53 47.46 28.65
CA VAL A 433 46.83 46.79 28.48
C VAL A 433 47.44 46.33 29.83
N ALA A 434 46.77 46.53 30.96
CA ALA A 434 47.41 46.50 32.27
C ALA A 434 47.49 45.14 33.00
N ALA A 435 46.73 44.10 32.63
CA ALA A 435 46.53 42.98 33.57
C ALA A 435 47.62 41.87 33.63
N PRO A 436 48.19 41.33 32.53
CA PRO A 436 49.08 40.16 32.66
C PRO A 436 50.56 40.52 32.86
N MET A 437 51.00 41.73 32.49
CA MET A 437 52.37 42.19 32.78
C MET A 437 52.54 42.52 34.25
N HIS A 438 51.55 43.16 34.87
CA HIS A 438 51.66 43.59 36.26
C HIS A 438 51.72 42.40 37.23
N GLN A 439 51.00 41.31 36.98
CA GLN A 439 51.08 40.09 37.81
C GLN A 439 52.40 39.34 37.65
N ARG A 440 52.96 39.25 36.43
CA ARG A 440 54.29 38.64 36.22
C ARG A 440 55.41 39.48 36.81
N GLN A 441 55.25 40.80 36.80
CA GLN A 441 56.21 41.74 37.36
C GLN A 441 56.12 41.81 38.88
N ILE A 442 54.91 41.72 39.46
CA ILE A 442 54.71 41.52 40.90
C ILE A 442 55.28 40.17 41.35
N ALA A 443 55.02 39.08 40.64
CA ALA A 443 55.59 37.77 40.98
C ALA A 443 57.13 37.75 40.92
N ARG A 444 57.74 38.41 39.92
CA ARG A 444 59.20 38.60 39.86
C ARG A 444 59.73 39.44 41.02
N LEU A 445 59.05 40.54 41.36
CA LEU A 445 59.44 41.39 42.48
C LEU A 445 59.27 40.67 43.83
N GLU A 446 58.28 39.80 43.96
CA GLU A 446 58.07 38.96 45.14
C GLU A 446 59.12 37.83 45.24
N GLU A 447 59.53 37.23 44.13
CA GLU A 447 60.66 36.28 44.08
C GLU A 447 61.99 36.97 44.40
N GLU A 448 62.26 38.14 43.82
CA GLU A 448 63.47 38.93 44.12
C GLU A 448 63.50 39.37 45.59
N LYS A 449 62.35 39.75 46.15
CA LYS A 449 62.23 40.09 47.56
C LYS A 449 62.47 38.87 48.46
N ARG A 450 61.93 37.69 48.12
CA ARG A 450 62.22 36.44 48.86
C ARG A 450 63.70 36.07 48.80
N ALA A 451 64.33 36.20 47.64
CA ALA A 451 65.77 35.93 47.49
C ALA A 451 66.63 36.92 48.30
N GLN A 452 66.22 38.20 48.39
CA GLN A 452 66.88 39.18 49.24
C GLN A 452 66.69 38.91 50.73
N GLU A 453 65.48 38.51 51.16
CA GLU A 453 65.20 38.13 52.56
C GLU A 453 65.98 36.87 52.97
N GLU A 454 66.09 35.87 52.09
CA GLU A 454 66.91 34.67 52.31
C GLU A 454 68.42 34.98 52.37
N SER A 455 68.91 35.89 51.51
CA SER A 455 70.29 36.38 51.55
C SER A 455 70.60 37.15 52.83
N LEU A 456 69.65 37.95 53.35
CA LEU A 456 69.81 38.71 54.58
C LEU A 456 69.80 37.78 55.81
N ALA A 457 68.95 36.76 55.80
CA ALA A 457 68.91 35.73 56.85
C ALA A 457 70.20 34.89 56.88
N ALA A 458 70.77 34.55 55.72
CA ALA A 458 72.05 33.86 55.62
C ALA A 458 73.23 34.70 56.16
N ALA A 459 73.22 36.01 55.92
CA ALA A 459 74.25 36.93 56.44
C ALA A 459 74.15 37.16 57.96
N GLN A 460 72.95 37.10 58.54
CA GLN A 460 72.76 37.18 59.99
C GLN A 460 73.22 35.90 60.72
N LEU A 461 73.12 34.74 60.08
CA LEU A 461 73.62 33.47 60.61
C LEU A 461 75.15 33.32 60.54
N SER A 462 75.83 33.99 59.59
CA SER A 462 77.30 33.98 59.50
C SER A 462 78.00 34.98 60.43
N GLY A 463 77.26 35.95 60.99
CA GLY A 463 77.81 36.99 61.89
C GLY A 463 77.97 36.59 63.35
N HIS A 464 77.51 35.40 63.75
CA HIS A 464 77.60 34.89 65.14
C HIS A 464 78.69 33.81 65.35
N ALA A 465 79.55 33.59 64.35
CA ALA A 465 80.61 32.57 64.41
C ALA A 465 82.02 33.14 64.12
N ALA A 466 82.32 34.35 64.61
CA ALA A 466 83.66 34.93 64.64
C ALA A 466 84.02 35.37 66.06
#